data_AF-A0AA48LE46-F1
#
_entry.id   AF-A0AA48LE46-F1
#
_cell.length_a   1.000
_cell.length_b   1.000
_cell.length_c   1.000
_cell.angle_alpha   90.00
_cell.angle_beta   90.00
_cell.angle_gamma   90.00
#
_symmetry.space_group_name_H-M   'P 1'
#
loop_
_entity.id
_entity.type
_entity.pdbx_description
1 polymer ?
#
loop_
_entity_poly.entity_id
_entity_poly.type
_entity_poly.pdbx_seq_one_letter_code
_entity_poly.pdbx_strand_id
1 'polypeptide(L)'
;MGKYWIKWFALAAIVLLGLDLLTGNPILAGIASWLVLSAGYFGKKDDGRRKNRLFLVLITLIVMICLNMATGNILLSGVTTWIIIIVGYLAWSLYRQKKRLSLLEVDCDPNAFIVATESQMCITGKNPKFRAFLQIDLAAGLILEGEFQEAKEELLSVNVERLSDKNGSKLVYVLNLISCHFELGELDQAEQLFETQMPLLTTYNRRMQVAVKAQMAERLFFLERYEESRSAFHALLQEKISARVRVSILYRLAQMDDQMGDWSLAEKNYRLTVEQGNRLWIAEQAKHRLAIKELENEN
;
A
#
# COMPACT_ATOMS: atom_id res chain seq x y z
N MET A 1 3.95 -8.72 -18.83
CA MET A 1 4.77 -8.13 -19.92
C MET A 1 4.01 -8.28 -21.22
N GLY A 2 3.76 -7.19 -21.96
CA GLY A 2 2.89 -7.22 -23.15
C GLY A 2 3.58 -7.75 -24.42
N LYS A 3 2.79 -8.18 -25.41
CA LYS A 3 3.20 -8.70 -26.74
C LYS A 3 4.25 -7.83 -27.47
N TYR A 4 4.39 -6.56 -27.08
CA TYR A 4 5.37 -5.61 -27.62
C TYR A 4 6.83 -5.98 -27.29
N TRP A 5 7.11 -6.51 -26.09
CA TRP A 5 8.50 -6.84 -25.69
C TRP A 5 9.06 -8.06 -26.42
N ILE A 6 8.20 -9.03 -26.75
CA ILE A 6 8.58 -10.26 -27.46
C ILE A 6 9.22 -9.93 -28.82
N LYS A 7 8.70 -8.91 -29.53
CA LYS A 7 9.25 -8.47 -30.83
C LYS A 7 10.66 -7.88 -30.71
N TRP A 8 10.90 -7.05 -29.69
CA TRP A 8 12.21 -6.41 -29.49
C TRP A 8 13.26 -7.40 -28.98
N PHE A 9 12.88 -8.38 -28.15
CA PHE A 9 13.78 -9.47 -27.75
C PHE A 9 14.17 -10.36 -28.93
N ALA A 10 13.20 -10.72 -29.79
CA ALA A 10 13.50 -11.48 -31.00
C ALA A 10 14.46 -10.70 -31.93
N LEU A 11 14.21 -9.40 -32.12
CA LEU A 11 15.08 -8.54 -32.94
C LEU A 11 16.49 -8.41 -32.37
N ALA A 12 16.61 -8.24 -31.04
CA ALA A 12 17.90 -8.16 -30.36
C ALA A 12 18.68 -9.47 -30.43
N ALA A 13 18.01 -10.62 -30.32
CA ALA A 13 18.64 -11.94 -30.46
C ALA A 13 19.15 -12.18 -31.89
N ILE A 14 18.38 -11.76 -32.91
CA ILE A 14 18.80 -11.82 -34.32
C ILE A 14 20.05 -10.96 -34.55
N VAL A 15 20.07 -9.74 -34.00
CA VAL A 15 21.23 -8.84 -34.12
C VAL A 15 22.46 -9.38 -33.39
N LEU A 16 22.28 -9.98 -32.22
CA LEU A 16 23.36 -10.64 -31.47
C LEU A 16 24.00 -11.75 -32.30
N LEU A 17 23.19 -12.71 -32.78
CA LEU A 17 23.70 -13.86 -33.52
C LEU A 17 24.29 -13.46 -34.87
N GLY A 18 23.66 -12.54 -35.60
CA GLY A 18 24.13 -12.08 -36.90
C GLY A 18 25.46 -11.32 -36.84
N LEU A 19 25.63 -10.42 -35.86
CA LEU A 19 26.88 -9.66 -35.73
C LEU A 19 28.04 -10.47 -35.17
N ASP A 20 27.77 -11.44 -34.29
CA ASP A 20 28.80 -12.35 -33.78
C ASP A 20 29.38 -13.18 -34.93
N LEU A 21 28.51 -13.72 -35.80
CA LEU A 21 28.89 -14.43 -37.03
C LEU A 21 29.67 -13.57 -38.03
N LEU A 22 29.32 -12.29 -38.17
CA LEU A 22 29.93 -11.40 -39.17
C LEU A 22 31.25 -10.78 -38.72
N THR A 23 31.36 -10.43 -37.43
CA THR A 23 32.50 -9.65 -36.92
C THR A 23 33.51 -10.49 -36.16
N GLY A 24 33.13 -11.69 -35.70
CA GLY A 24 33.91 -12.49 -34.76
C GLY A 24 34.18 -11.78 -33.43
N ASN A 25 33.51 -10.65 -33.18
CA ASN A 25 33.70 -9.83 -32.00
C ASN A 25 32.42 -9.84 -31.17
N PRO A 26 32.34 -10.72 -30.15
CA PRO A 26 31.13 -10.87 -29.35
C PRO A 26 30.76 -9.57 -28.64
N ILE A 27 31.73 -8.71 -28.32
CA ILE A 27 31.50 -7.43 -27.64
C ILE A 27 30.69 -6.48 -28.53
N LEU A 28 31.04 -6.37 -29.83
CA LEU A 28 30.30 -5.56 -30.79
C LEU A 28 28.87 -6.08 -30.99
N ALA A 29 28.71 -7.41 -31.07
CA ALA A 29 27.41 -8.05 -31.18
C ALA A 29 26.52 -7.79 -29.96
N GLY A 30 27.10 -7.89 -28.75
CA GLY A 30 26.42 -7.59 -27.49
C GLY A 30 25.98 -6.14 -27.37
N ILE A 31 26.84 -5.19 -27.74
CA ILE A 31 26.51 -3.76 -27.74
C ILE A 31 25.36 -3.46 -28.72
N ALA A 32 25.41 -4.01 -29.93
CA ALA A 32 24.37 -3.79 -30.93
C ALA A 32 23.02 -4.40 -30.53
N SER A 33 23.01 -5.62 -29.99
CA SER A 33 21.81 -6.26 -29.45
C SER A 33 21.19 -5.43 -28.32
N TRP A 34 22.03 -4.89 -27.44
CA TRP A 34 21.61 -4.03 -26.34
C TRP A 34 21.09 -2.66 -26.80
N LEU A 35 21.66 -2.07 -27.85
CA LEU A 35 21.17 -0.83 -28.47
C LEU A 35 19.77 -1.02 -29.07
N VAL A 36 19.49 -2.18 -29.67
CA VAL A 36 18.16 -2.53 -30.21
C VAL A 36 17.11 -2.64 -29.09
N LEU A 37 17.45 -3.29 -27.97
CA LEU A 37 16.56 -3.34 -26.80
C LEU A 37 16.33 -1.95 -26.20
N SER A 38 17.39 -1.13 -26.16
CA SER A 38 17.32 0.25 -25.67
C SER A 38 16.45 1.12 -26.58
N ALA A 39 16.56 1.01 -27.89
CA ALA A 39 15.72 1.73 -28.86
C ALA A 39 14.23 1.40 -28.67
N GLY A 40 13.89 0.11 -28.47
CA GLY A 40 12.52 -0.31 -28.13
C GLY A 40 12.02 0.24 -26.79
N TYR A 41 12.91 0.42 -25.81
CA TYR A 41 12.62 1.00 -24.51
C TYR A 41 12.43 2.53 -24.54
N PHE A 42 13.15 3.23 -25.42
CA PHE A 42 13.09 4.68 -25.60
C PHE A 42 12.00 5.15 -26.59
N GLY A 43 11.53 4.29 -27.50
CA GLY A 43 10.45 4.62 -28.45
C GLY A 43 9.08 4.91 -27.82
N LYS A 44 8.96 4.92 -26.49
CA LYS A 44 7.74 5.33 -25.77
C LYS A 44 7.70 6.85 -25.58
N LYS A 45 6.56 7.46 -25.94
CA LYS A 45 6.22 8.88 -25.73
C LYS A 45 6.72 9.38 -24.36
N ASP A 46 7.41 10.51 -24.37
CA ASP A 46 8.08 11.06 -23.19
C ASP A 46 7.06 11.32 -22.08
N ASP A 47 7.35 10.76 -20.91
CA ASP A 47 6.48 10.79 -19.73
C ASP A 47 7.24 11.34 -18.51
N GLY A 48 8.29 12.16 -18.75
CA GLY A 48 9.15 12.72 -17.72
C GLY A 48 10.14 11.72 -17.12
N ARG A 49 10.09 10.43 -17.50
CA ARG A 49 10.97 9.38 -16.96
C ARG A 49 12.17 9.04 -17.84
N ARG A 50 12.42 9.82 -18.90
CA ARG A 50 13.52 9.58 -19.84
C ARG A 50 14.89 9.54 -19.16
N LYS A 51 15.15 10.43 -18.20
CA LYS A 51 16.41 10.48 -17.43
C LYS A 51 16.63 9.21 -16.60
N ASN A 52 15.62 8.75 -15.88
CA ASN A 52 15.71 7.50 -15.08
C ASN A 52 15.87 6.27 -15.96
N ARG A 53 15.24 6.27 -17.15
CA ARG A 53 15.40 5.21 -18.15
C ARG A 53 16.82 5.16 -18.71
N LEU A 54 17.39 6.31 -19.07
CA LEU A 54 18.79 6.43 -19.53
C LEU A 54 19.79 5.98 -18.46
N PHE A 55 19.56 6.38 -17.21
CA PHE A 55 20.40 5.97 -16.08
C PHE A 55 20.37 4.46 -15.85
N LEU A 56 19.18 3.84 -15.87
CA LEU A 56 19.04 2.40 -15.69
C LEU A 56 19.72 1.62 -16.83
N VAL A 57 19.53 2.09 -18.07
CA VAL A 57 20.20 1.56 -19.25
C VAL A 57 21.72 1.63 -19.05
N LEU A 58 22.30 2.79 -18.75
CA LEU A 58 23.73 2.93 -18.49
C LEU A 58 24.25 1.96 -17.40
N ILE A 59 23.53 1.82 -16.28
CA ILE A 59 23.88 0.86 -15.22
C ILE A 59 23.88 -0.57 -15.76
N THR A 60 22.85 -0.96 -16.52
CA THR A 60 22.79 -2.33 -17.07
C THR A 60 23.98 -2.64 -17.97
N LEU A 61 24.44 -1.66 -18.75
CA LEU A 61 25.60 -1.82 -19.62
C LEU A 61 26.88 -1.99 -18.81
N ILE A 62 27.08 -1.18 -17.78
CA ILE A 62 28.25 -1.26 -16.89
C ILE A 62 28.29 -2.63 -16.19
N VAL A 63 27.16 -3.09 -15.64
CA VAL A 63 27.06 -4.41 -14.99
C VAL A 63 27.39 -5.53 -15.98
N MET A 64 26.86 -5.47 -17.20
CA MET A 64 27.11 -6.48 -18.22
C MET A 64 28.58 -6.51 -18.65
N ILE A 65 29.22 -5.35 -18.82
CA ILE A 65 30.65 -5.27 -19.16
C ILE A 65 31.50 -5.84 -18.02
N CYS A 66 31.22 -5.47 -16.76
CA CYS A 66 31.93 -6.00 -15.60
C CYS A 66 31.80 -7.52 -15.49
N LEU A 67 30.60 -8.07 -15.69
CA LEU A 67 30.37 -9.51 -15.68
C LEU A 67 31.05 -10.23 -16.85
N ASN A 68 31.10 -9.60 -18.02
CA ASN A 68 31.80 -10.16 -19.18
C ASN A 68 33.31 -10.23 -18.97
N MET A 69 33.90 -9.18 -18.37
CA MET A 69 35.33 -9.20 -17.99
C MET A 69 35.64 -10.30 -16.97
N ALA A 70 34.69 -10.63 -16.08
CA ALA A 70 34.90 -11.65 -15.06
C ALA A 70 34.66 -13.09 -15.56
N THR A 71 33.64 -13.30 -16.40
CA THR A 71 33.23 -14.65 -16.83
C THR A 71 33.82 -15.07 -18.17
N GLY A 72 34.28 -14.12 -19.00
CA GLY A 72 34.73 -14.38 -20.37
C GLY A 72 33.62 -14.86 -21.32
N ASN A 73 32.38 -14.96 -20.84
CA ASN A 73 31.24 -15.49 -21.60
C ASN A 73 30.13 -14.44 -21.65
N ILE A 74 29.88 -13.93 -22.86
CA ILE A 74 28.92 -12.86 -23.09
C ILE A 74 27.47 -13.30 -22.87
N LEU A 75 27.13 -14.53 -23.23
CA LEU A 75 25.78 -15.08 -23.04
C LEU A 75 25.49 -15.23 -21.54
N LEU A 76 26.45 -15.78 -20.79
CA LEU A 76 26.33 -15.93 -19.34
C LEU A 76 26.21 -14.56 -18.65
N SER A 77 27.00 -13.58 -19.07
CA SER A 77 26.96 -12.20 -18.58
C SER A 77 25.64 -11.50 -18.87
N GLY A 78 25.08 -11.69 -20.07
CA GLY A 78 23.78 -11.14 -20.45
C GLY A 78 22.63 -11.70 -19.60
N VAL A 79 22.58 -13.02 -19.43
CA VAL A 79 21.54 -13.70 -18.62
C VAL A 79 21.64 -13.30 -17.15
N THR A 80 22.85 -13.30 -16.57
CA THR A 80 23.06 -12.92 -15.17
C THR A 80 22.72 -11.45 -14.92
N THR A 81 23.11 -10.54 -15.81
CA THR A 81 22.72 -9.13 -15.74
C THR A 81 21.19 -8.97 -15.73
N TRP A 82 20.49 -9.67 -16.62
CA TRP A 82 19.03 -9.60 -16.70
C TRP A 82 18.35 -10.04 -15.40
N ILE A 83 18.83 -11.13 -14.80
CA ILE A 83 18.35 -11.61 -13.49
C ILE A 83 18.59 -10.57 -12.41
N ILE A 84 19.81 -10.00 -12.32
CA ILE A 84 20.16 -8.97 -11.33
C ILE A 84 19.22 -7.76 -11.44
N ILE A 85 18.96 -7.28 -12.66
CA ILE A 85 18.11 -6.10 -12.87
C ILE A 85 16.65 -6.39 -12.50
N ILE A 86 16.12 -7.57 -12.82
CA ILE A 86 14.75 -7.95 -12.42
C ILE A 86 14.64 -8.05 -10.90
N VAL A 87 15.57 -8.75 -10.24
CA VAL A 87 15.58 -8.90 -8.79
C VAL A 87 15.73 -7.54 -8.11
N GLY A 88 16.64 -6.70 -8.59
CA GLY A 88 16.84 -5.34 -8.09
C GLY A 88 15.59 -4.47 -8.23
N TYR A 89 14.89 -4.55 -9.38
CA TYR A 89 13.64 -3.83 -9.59
C TYR A 89 12.52 -4.30 -8.65
N LEU A 90 12.38 -5.62 -8.45
CA LEU A 90 11.41 -6.19 -7.52
C LEU A 90 11.72 -5.77 -6.08
N ALA A 91 12.99 -5.85 -5.66
CA ALA A 91 13.43 -5.43 -4.34
C ALA A 91 13.14 -3.93 -4.08
N TRP A 92 13.43 -3.07 -5.07
CA TRP A 92 13.13 -1.64 -4.98
C TRP A 92 11.62 -1.36 -4.89
N SER A 93 10.81 -2.10 -5.65
CA SER A 93 9.34 -1.99 -5.60
C SER A 93 8.81 -2.36 -4.22
N LEU A 94 9.31 -3.45 -3.62
CA LEU A 94 8.94 -3.89 -2.27
C LEU A 94 9.41 -2.91 -1.19
N TYR A 95 10.63 -2.39 -1.33
CA TYR A 95 11.17 -1.37 -0.42
C TYR A 95 10.30 -0.12 -0.43
N ARG A 96 9.95 0.39 -1.62
CA ARG A 96 9.08 1.57 -1.75
C ARG A 96 7.70 1.34 -1.15
N GLN A 97 7.10 0.17 -1.40
CA GLN A 97 5.81 -0.18 -0.81
C GLN A 97 5.89 -0.19 0.72
N LYS A 98 6.92 -0.82 1.30
CA LYS A 98 7.13 -0.85 2.75
C LYS A 98 7.34 0.55 3.33
N LYS A 99 8.17 1.37 2.67
CA LYS A 99 8.43 2.75 3.08
C LYS A 99 7.17 3.61 3.00
N ARG A 100 6.32 3.41 1.99
CA ARG A 100 5.02 4.09 1.92
C ARG A 100 4.14 3.66 3.08
N LEU A 101 3.94 2.35 3.25
CA LEU A 101 3.07 1.83 4.31
C LEU A 101 3.55 2.19 5.72
N SER A 102 4.86 2.35 5.96
CA SER A 102 5.37 2.77 7.27
C SER A 102 4.93 4.18 7.66
N LEU A 103 4.71 5.09 6.69
CA LEU A 103 4.18 6.44 6.96
C LEU A 103 2.85 6.35 7.71
N LEU A 104 2.04 5.35 7.36
CA LEU A 104 0.73 5.15 7.95
C LEU A 104 0.78 4.29 9.22
N GLU A 105 1.48 3.15 9.16
CA GLU A 105 1.44 2.13 10.22
C GLU A 105 2.37 2.42 11.40
N VAL A 106 3.42 3.21 11.19
CA VAL A 106 4.44 3.54 12.20
C VAL A 106 4.40 5.04 12.50
N ASP A 107 4.48 5.87 11.47
CA ASP A 107 4.61 7.32 11.66
C ASP A 107 3.25 8.00 11.91
N CYS A 108 2.13 7.28 11.73
CA CYS A 108 0.77 7.79 11.91
C CYS A 108 0.51 9.11 11.15
N ASP A 109 1.05 9.22 9.93
CA ASP A 109 0.94 10.39 9.05
C ASP A 109 0.13 10.05 7.77
N PRO A 110 -1.22 10.10 7.85
CA PRO A 110 -2.11 9.87 6.71
C PRO A 110 -1.83 10.79 5.52
N ASN A 111 -1.64 12.08 5.74
CA ASN A 111 -1.28 13.05 4.71
C ASN A 111 -0.01 12.66 3.91
N ALA A 112 1.09 12.33 4.60
CA ALA A 112 2.32 11.91 3.92
C ALA A 112 2.11 10.62 3.11
N PHE A 113 1.29 9.70 3.63
CA PHE A 113 0.93 8.47 2.94
C PHE A 113 0.07 8.72 1.68
N ILE A 114 -0.92 9.62 1.76
CA ILE A 114 -1.77 10.03 0.63
C ILE A 114 -0.90 10.59 -0.50
N VAL A 115 -0.08 11.60 -0.21
CA VAL A 115 0.82 12.24 -1.21
C VAL A 115 1.75 11.21 -1.85
N ALA A 116 2.32 10.29 -1.06
CA ALA A 116 3.17 9.22 -1.58
C ALA A 116 2.39 8.21 -2.45
N THR A 117 1.11 7.97 -2.15
CA THR A 117 0.23 7.07 -2.90
C THR A 117 -0.15 7.69 -4.25
N GLU A 118 -0.58 8.95 -4.27
CA GLU A 118 -0.91 9.69 -5.49
C GLU A 118 0.28 9.81 -6.44
N SER A 119 1.47 10.12 -5.90
CA SER A 119 2.72 10.13 -6.66
C SER A 119 2.98 8.76 -7.31
N GLN A 120 2.75 7.67 -6.57
CA GLN A 120 2.88 6.32 -7.12
C GLN A 120 1.80 6.01 -8.16
N MET A 121 0.58 6.54 -8.04
CA MET A 121 -0.47 6.41 -9.05
C MET A 121 -0.08 7.10 -10.35
N CYS A 122 0.50 8.30 -10.29
CA CYS A 122 1.03 9.00 -11.47
C CYS A 122 2.10 8.17 -12.20
N ILE A 123 2.94 7.44 -11.46
CA ILE A 123 3.98 6.57 -12.02
C ILE A 123 3.36 5.27 -12.60
N THR A 124 2.41 4.66 -11.90
CA THR A 124 1.91 3.29 -12.17
C THR A 124 0.66 3.27 -13.06
N GLY A 125 0.02 4.43 -13.28
CA GLY A 125 -1.36 4.64 -13.72
C GLY A 125 -1.80 4.06 -15.07
N LYS A 126 -0.93 3.35 -15.80
CA LYS A 126 -1.30 2.62 -17.02
C LYS A 126 -1.78 1.20 -16.75
N ASN A 127 -1.43 0.58 -15.61
CA ASN A 127 -1.87 -0.77 -15.31
C ASN A 127 -3.15 -0.73 -14.44
N PRO A 128 -4.30 -1.18 -14.96
CA PRO A 128 -5.57 -1.07 -14.24
C PRO A 128 -5.60 -1.86 -12.92
N LYS A 129 -4.88 -2.97 -12.83
CA LYS A 129 -4.81 -3.79 -11.60
C LYS A 129 -4.04 -3.06 -10.49
N PHE A 130 -2.89 -2.49 -10.82
CA PHE A 130 -2.12 -1.73 -9.84
C PHE A 130 -2.80 -0.42 -9.45
N ARG A 131 -3.54 0.20 -10.38
CA ARG A 131 -4.36 1.36 -10.07
C ARG A 131 -5.40 1.04 -9.00
N ALA A 132 -6.17 -0.05 -9.16
CA ALA A 132 -7.14 -0.49 -8.16
C ALA A 132 -6.54 -0.66 -6.76
N PHE A 133 -5.34 -1.26 -6.65
CA PHE A 133 -4.67 -1.38 -5.34
C PHE A 133 -4.27 -0.04 -4.74
N LEU A 134 -3.80 0.89 -5.56
CA LEU A 134 -3.42 2.21 -5.08
C LEU A 134 -4.63 3.08 -4.71
N GLN A 135 -5.78 2.87 -5.34
CA GLN A 135 -7.04 3.53 -4.96
C GLN A 135 -7.54 3.04 -3.59
N ILE A 136 -7.44 1.73 -3.32
CA ILE A 136 -7.76 1.17 -2.00
C ILE A 136 -6.80 1.73 -0.93
N ASP A 137 -5.49 1.80 -1.25
CA ASP A 137 -4.51 2.45 -0.37
C ASP A 137 -4.88 3.92 -0.14
N LEU A 138 -5.19 4.68 -1.19
CA LEU A 138 -5.59 6.09 -1.08
C LEU A 138 -6.79 6.27 -0.16
N ALA A 139 -7.85 5.47 -0.35
CA ALA A 139 -9.02 5.47 0.52
C ALA A 139 -8.67 5.15 1.98
N ALA A 140 -7.74 4.23 2.25
CA ALA A 140 -7.27 3.98 3.61
C ALA A 140 -6.60 5.22 4.23
N GLY A 141 -5.83 5.97 3.43
CA GLY A 141 -5.26 7.24 3.85
C GLY A 141 -6.34 8.27 4.19
N LEU A 142 -7.32 8.45 3.30
CA LEU A 142 -8.45 9.37 3.49
C LEU A 142 -9.29 9.04 4.73
N ILE A 143 -9.60 7.75 4.97
CA ILE A 143 -10.28 7.30 6.21
C ILE A 143 -9.51 7.73 7.46
N LEU A 144 -8.18 7.65 7.42
CA LEU A 144 -7.33 7.99 8.57
C LEU A 144 -7.07 9.49 8.72
N GLU A 145 -7.37 10.27 7.68
CA GLU A 145 -7.47 11.74 7.71
C GLU A 145 -8.88 12.20 8.15
N GLY A 146 -9.87 11.31 8.18
CA GLY A 146 -11.26 11.62 8.55
C GLY A 146 -12.16 11.97 7.36
N GLU A 147 -11.66 11.88 6.13
CA GLU A 147 -12.38 12.19 4.89
C GLU A 147 -13.20 10.98 4.41
N PHE A 148 -14.17 10.54 5.23
CA PHE A 148 -14.89 9.28 5.00
C PHE A 148 -15.75 9.28 3.73
N GLN A 149 -16.36 10.41 3.39
CA GLN A 149 -17.19 10.52 2.19
C GLN A 149 -16.32 10.41 0.92
N GLU A 150 -15.20 11.13 0.87
CA GLU A 150 -14.25 11.05 -0.25
C GLU A 150 -13.64 9.65 -0.37
N ALA A 151 -13.27 9.04 0.77
CA ALA A 151 -12.79 7.67 0.80
C ALA A 151 -13.82 6.67 0.24
N LYS A 152 -15.10 6.82 0.62
CA LYS A 152 -16.20 5.98 0.13
C LYS A 152 -16.37 6.14 -1.38
N GLU A 153 -16.40 7.36 -1.88
CA GLU A 153 -16.51 7.65 -3.31
C GLU A 153 -15.37 7.01 -4.10
N GLU A 154 -14.14 7.11 -3.58
CA GLU A 154 -13.00 6.53 -4.28
C GLU A 154 -12.96 4.99 -4.21
N LEU A 155 -13.46 4.38 -3.13
CA LEU A 155 -13.69 2.94 -3.08
C LEU A 155 -14.73 2.51 -4.11
N LEU A 156 -15.87 3.19 -4.18
CA LEU A 156 -16.94 2.85 -5.14
C LEU A 156 -16.51 2.99 -6.61
N SER A 157 -15.47 3.78 -6.89
CA SER A 157 -14.86 3.90 -8.22
C SER A 157 -13.97 2.70 -8.59
N VAL A 158 -13.57 1.87 -7.62
CA VAL A 158 -12.68 0.73 -7.83
C VAL A 158 -13.39 -0.36 -8.62
N ASN A 159 -12.76 -0.83 -9.70
CA ASN A 159 -13.21 -2.04 -10.39
C ASN A 159 -12.92 -3.28 -9.54
N VAL A 160 -13.94 -3.74 -8.82
CA VAL A 160 -13.89 -4.89 -7.88
C VAL A 160 -13.50 -6.21 -8.57
N GLU A 161 -13.82 -6.40 -9.86
CA GLU A 161 -13.45 -7.61 -10.62
C GLU A 161 -11.93 -7.79 -10.75
N ARG A 162 -11.16 -6.71 -10.55
CA ARG A 162 -9.69 -6.74 -10.59
C ARG A 162 -9.07 -7.06 -9.24
N LEU A 163 -9.89 -7.07 -8.18
CA LEU A 163 -9.48 -7.47 -6.84
C LEU A 163 -9.52 -8.99 -6.73
N SER A 164 -8.77 -9.51 -5.76
CA SER A 164 -8.63 -10.94 -5.55
C SER A 164 -8.69 -11.25 -4.06
N ASP A 165 -9.38 -12.33 -3.73
CA ASP A 165 -9.42 -12.84 -2.36
C ASP A 165 -8.03 -13.35 -1.97
N LYS A 166 -7.37 -14.08 -2.86
CA LYS A 166 -6.03 -14.69 -2.66
C LYS A 166 -4.92 -13.74 -2.17
N ASN A 167 -4.99 -12.45 -2.51
CA ASN A 167 -4.00 -11.46 -2.08
C ASN A 167 -4.54 -10.48 -1.03
N GLY A 168 -5.78 -10.70 -0.57
CA GLY A 168 -6.50 -9.90 0.42
C GLY A 168 -6.92 -8.50 -0.04
N SER A 169 -6.76 -8.15 -1.32
CA SER A 169 -7.18 -6.84 -1.82
C SER A 169 -8.68 -6.62 -1.71
N LYS A 170 -9.49 -7.66 -1.95
CA LYS A 170 -10.94 -7.58 -1.76
C LYS A 170 -11.31 -7.43 -0.28
N LEU A 171 -10.57 -8.10 0.61
CA LEU A 171 -10.74 -7.94 2.05
C LEU A 171 -10.48 -6.51 2.50
N VAL A 172 -9.35 -5.91 2.11
CA VAL A 172 -9.04 -4.52 2.47
C VAL A 172 -10.09 -3.55 1.91
N TYR A 173 -10.52 -3.75 0.66
CA TYR A 173 -11.61 -2.98 0.07
C TYR A 173 -12.90 -3.03 0.91
N VAL A 174 -13.37 -4.23 1.26
CA VAL A 174 -14.61 -4.40 2.04
C VAL A 174 -14.46 -3.81 3.44
N LEU A 175 -13.34 -4.06 4.13
CA LEU A 175 -13.07 -3.50 5.46
C LEU A 175 -13.12 -1.96 5.44
N ASN A 176 -12.43 -1.34 4.49
CA ASN A 176 -12.41 0.13 4.36
C ASN A 176 -13.80 0.68 4.07
N LEU A 177 -14.59 0.01 3.23
CA LEU A 177 -15.95 0.45 2.89
C LEU A 177 -16.87 0.34 4.11
N ILE A 178 -16.78 -0.75 4.89
CA ILE A 178 -17.51 -0.90 6.16
C ILE A 178 -17.14 0.24 7.12
N SER A 179 -15.85 0.55 7.27
CA SER A 179 -15.41 1.66 8.13
C SER A 179 -15.98 3.01 7.68
N CYS A 180 -16.03 3.28 6.37
CA CYS A 180 -16.66 4.50 5.86
C CYS A 180 -18.16 4.55 6.22
N HIS A 181 -18.89 3.45 6.02
CA HIS A 181 -20.31 3.41 6.35
C HIS A 181 -20.57 3.62 7.84
N PHE A 182 -19.81 2.98 8.72
CA PHE A 182 -19.96 3.18 10.16
C PHE A 182 -19.72 4.64 10.58
N GLU A 183 -18.63 5.25 10.11
CA GLU A 183 -18.28 6.64 10.46
C GLU A 183 -19.26 7.67 9.88
N LEU A 184 -19.91 7.34 8.76
CA LEU A 184 -20.97 8.16 8.17
C LEU A 184 -22.35 7.93 8.81
N GLY A 185 -22.45 7.03 9.80
CA GLY A 185 -23.72 6.67 10.44
C GLY A 185 -24.64 5.78 9.58
N GLU A 186 -24.12 5.22 8.49
CA GLU A 186 -24.81 4.35 7.54
C GLU A 186 -24.77 2.88 8.03
N LEU A 187 -25.35 2.65 9.22
CA LEU A 187 -25.23 1.38 9.94
C LEU A 187 -25.81 0.19 9.16
N ASP A 188 -26.95 0.36 8.50
CA ASP A 188 -27.60 -0.70 7.73
C ASP A 188 -26.72 -1.19 6.58
N GLN A 189 -26.05 -0.27 5.88
CA GLN A 189 -25.13 -0.60 4.80
C GLN A 189 -23.87 -1.29 5.33
N ALA A 190 -23.33 -0.82 6.46
CA ALA A 190 -22.18 -1.45 7.10
C ALA A 190 -22.49 -2.90 7.51
N GLU A 191 -23.65 -3.13 8.15
CA GLU A 191 -24.11 -4.46 8.57
C GLU A 191 -24.39 -5.36 7.37
N GLN A 192 -25.00 -4.84 6.30
CA GLN A 192 -25.22 -5.62 5.08
C GLN A 192 -23.90 -6.13 4.50
N LEU A 193 -22.87 -5.29 4.41
CA LEU A 193 -21.53 -5.70 3.95
C LEU A 193 -20.91 -6.74 4.90
N PHE A 194 -21.08 -6.55 6.21
CA PHE A 194 -20.57 -7.48 7.22
C PHE A 194 -21.23 -8.86 7.13
N GLU A 195 -22.53 -8.95 6.93
CA GLU A 195 -23.24 -10.24 6.90
C GLU A 195 -23.10 -10.94 5.55
N THR A 196 -22.99 -10.19 4.45
CA THR A 196 -23.01 -10.78 3.09
C THR A 196 -21.62 -10.97 2.48
N GLN A 197 -20.66 -10.07 2.74
CA GLN A 197 -19.36 -10.09 2.08
C GLN A 197 -18.24 -10.63 2.97
N MET A 198 -18.17 -10.17 4.23
CA MET A 198 -17.08 -10.58 5.14
C MET A 198 -16.94 -12.10 5.32
N PRO A 199 -18.02 -12.92 5.43
CA PRO A 199 -17.89 -14.36 5.62
C PRO A 199 -17.27 -15.08 4.41
N LEU A 200 -17.35 -14.47 3.23
CA LEU A 200 -16.80 -15.02 1.99
C LEU A 200 -15.30 -14.71 1.85
N LEU A 201 -14.75 -13.83 2.68
CA LEU A 201 -13.38 -13.34 2.58
C LEU A 201 -12.46 -14.12 3.51
N THR A 202 -11.42 -14.70 2.92
CA THR A 202 -10.42 -15.49 3.65
C THR A 202 -9.28 -14.63 4.18
N THR A 203 -8.84 -14.89 5.41
CA THR A 203 -7.63 -14.31 5.98
C THR A 203 -6.47 -15.31 5.94
N TYR A 204 -5.33 -14.93 5.36
CA TYR A 204 -4.20 -15.86 5.19
C TYR A 204 -2.99 -15.53 6.06
N ASN A 205 -2.90 -14.30 6.55
CA ASN A 205 -1.79 -13.85 7.38
C ASN A 205 -2.28 -13.12 8.61
N ARG A 206 -1.40 -13.01 9.60
CA ARG A 206 -1.71 -12.39 10.89
C ARG A 206 -2.23 -10.95 10.77
N ARG A 207 -1.71 -10.17 9.82
CA ARG A 207 -2.17 -8.76 9.65
C ARG A 207 -3.63 -8.70 9.22
N MET A 208 -4.04 -9.57 8.30
CA MET A 208 -5.43 -9.68 7.87
C MET A 208 -6.34 -10.15 9.01
N GLN A 209 -5.89 -11.12 9.82
CA GLN A 209 -6.63 -11.59 10.99
C GLN A 209 -6.82 -10.48 12.03
N VAL A 210 -5.76 -9.72 12.32
CA VAL A 210 -5.83 -8.54 13.20
C VAL A 210 -6.81 -7.50 12.65
N ALA A 211 -6.76 -7.22 11.34
CA ALA A 211 -7.66 -6.24 10.72
C ALA A 211 -9.14 -6.68 10.83
N VAL A 212 -9.45 -7.95 10.57
CA VAL A 212 -10.81 -8.48 10.71
C VAL A 212 -11.27 -8.44 12.17
N LYS A 213 -10.42 -8.87 13.11
CA LYS A 213 -10.73 -8.81 14.56
C LYS A 213 -10.97 -7.37 15.02
N ALA A 214 -10.16 -6.42 14.54
CA ALA A 214 -10.35 -5.00 14.84
C ALA A 214 -11.69 -4.51 14.28
N GLN A 215 -12.03 -4.88 13.04
CA GLN A 215 -13.32 -4.53 12.44
C GLN A 215 -14.51 -5.15 13.20
N MET A 216 -14.36 -6.37 13.73
CA MET A 216 -15.39 -6.99 14.58
C MET A 216 -15.59 -6.21 15.88
N ALA A 217 -14.50 -5.74 16.51
CA ALA A 217 -14.59 -4.92 17.71
C ALA A 217 -15.21 -3.54 17.43
N GLU A 218 -14.86 -2.92 16.30
CA GLU A 218 -15.51 -1.68 15.79
C GLU A 218 -17.01 -1.90 15.58
N ARG A 219 -17.41 -2.97 14.89
CA ARG A 219 -18.83 -3.31 14.71
C ARG A 219 -19.57 -3.38 16.05
N LEU A 220 -19.02 -4.07 17.04
CA LEU A 220 -19.63 -4.16 18.37
C LEU A 220 -19.76 -2.79 19.04
N PHE A 221 -18.81 -1.88 18.82
CA PHE A 221 -18.86 -0.51 19.30
C PHE A 221 -20.03 0.26 18.67
N PHE A 222 -20.15 0.23 17.33
CA PHE A 222 -21.25 0.92 16.62
C PHE A 222 -22.64 0.33 16.89
N LEU A 223 -22.71 -0.94 17.31
CA LEU A 223 -23.93 -1.59 17.79
C LEU A 223 -24.19 -1.38 19.29
N GLU A 224 -23.44 -0.48 19.95
CA GLU A 224 -23.55 -0.15 21.38
C GLU A 224 -23.31 -1.34 22.33
N ARG A 225 -22.69 -2.42 21.84
CA ARG A 225 -22.30 -3.59 22.63
C ARG A 225 -20.94 -3.36 23.27
N TYR A 226 -20.84 -2.32 24.09
CA TYR A 226 -19.57 -1.78 24.57
C TYR A 226 -18.72 -2.77 25.37
N GLU A 227 -19.31 -3.59 26.25
CA GLU A 227 -18.53 -4.56 27.03
C GLU A 227 -17.87 -5.63 26.15
N GLU A 228 -18.56 -6.09 25.11
CA GLU A 228 -18.02 -7.06 24.16
C GLU A 228 -16.95 -6.42 23.27
N SER A 229 -17.19 -5.18 22.81
CA SER A 229 -16.22 -4.40 22.04
C SER A 229 -14.94 -4.15 22.85
N ARG A 230 -15.07 -3.68 24.10
CA ARG A 230 -13.97 -3.46 25.05
C ARG A 230 -13.15 -4.73 25.25
N SER A 231 -13.81 -5.85 25.50
CA SER A 231 -13.14 -7.15 25.66
C SER A 231 -12.35 -7.57 24.42
N ALA A 232 -12.94 -7.41 23.23
CA ALA A 232 -12.28 -7.72 21.96
C ALA A 232 -11.07 -6.81 21.70
N PHE A 233 -11.17 -5.53 21.99
CA PHE A 233 -10.08 -4.58 21.87
C PHE A 233 -8.93 -4.85 22.85
N HIS A 234 -9.22 -5.19 24.11
CA HIS A 234 -8.18 -5.59 25.05
C HIS A 234 -7.45 -6.86 24.61
N ALA A 235 -8.16 -7.84 24.04
CA ALA A 235 -7.54 -9.04 23.48
C ALA A 235 -6.58 -8.67 22.32
N LEU A 236 -6.98 -7.73 21.46
CA LEU A 236 -6.12 -7.24 20.36
C LEU A 236 -4.87 -6.52 20.86
N LEU A 237 -4.94 -5.77 21.96
CA LEU A 237 -3.77 -5.08 22.54
C LEU A 237 -2.68 -6.05 23.04
N GLN A 238 -3.03 -7.30 23.32
CA GLN A 238 -2.08 -8.37 23.66
C GLN A 238 -1.38 -8.97 22.44
N GLU A 239 -1.86 -8.66 21.23
CA GLU A 239 -1.25 -9.12 19.99
C GLU A 239 -0.16 -8.16 19.47
N LYS A 240 0.66 -8.68 18.55
CA LYS A 240 1.59 -7.84 17.80
C LYS A 240 0.83 -7.03 16.75
N ILE A 241 0.46 -5.81 17.11
CA ILE A 241 -0.22 -4.83 16.28
C ILE A 241 0.70 -3.65 15.93
N SER A 242 0.33 -2.85 14.92
CA SER A 242 1.06 -1.63 14.55
C SER A 242 0.74 -0.47 15.49
N ALA A 243 1.53 0.60 15.41
CA ALA A 243 1.32 1.81 16.21
C ALA A 243 -0.06 2.42 15.89
N ARG A 244 -0.38 2.56 14.60
CA ARG A 244 -1.68 3.05 14.15
C ARG A 244 -2.86 2.28 14.72
N VAL A 245 -2.83 0.94 14.64
CA VAL A 245 -3.92 0.11 15.16
C VAL A 245 -4.04 0.27 16.67
N ARG A 246 -2.91 0.31 17.40
CA ARG A 246 -2.90 0.55 18.84
C ARG A 246 -3.58 1.88 19.20
N VAL A 247 -3.23 2.97 18.52
CA VAL A 247 -3.84 4.29 18.73
C VAL A 247 -5.34 4.27 18.42
N SER A 248 -5.75 3.61 17.34
CA SER A 248 -7.18 3.47 16.99
C SER A 248 -7.95 2.75 18.09
N ILE A 249 -7.38 1.68 18.65
CA ILE A 249 -7.99 0.93 19.75
C ILE A 249 -8.08 1.79 21.02
N LEU A 250 -7.03 2.54 21.37
CA LEU A 250 -7.04 3.43 22.54
C LEU A 250 -8.14 4.49 22.42
N TYR A 251 -8.31 5.06 21.23
CA TYR A 251 -9.37 6.03 20.97
C TYR A 251 -10.76 5.42 21.20
N ARG A 252 -11.03 4.22 20.67
CA ARG A 252 -12.32 3.54 20.88
C ARG A 252 -12.58 3.18 22.33
N LEU A 253 -11.57 2.69 23.04
CA LEU A 253 -11.66 2.43 24.47
C LEU A 253 -12.04 3.71 25.22
N ALA A 254 -11.37 4.83 24.91
CA ALA A 254 -11.69 6.12 25.49
C ALA A 254 -13.13 6.56 25.22
N GLN A 255 -13.62 6.40 23.98
CA GLN A 255 -15.01 6.69 23.64
C GLN A 255 -15.99 5.86 24.47
N MET A 256 -15.75 4.56 24.63
CA MET A 256 -16.62 3.71 25.45
C MET A 256 -16.60 4.11 26.93
N ASP A 257 -15.43 4.36 27.49
CA ASP A 257 -15.27 4.76 28.90
C ASP A 257 -15.99 6.10 29.17
N ASP A 258 -15.91 7.05 28.23
CA ASP A 258 -16.60 8.34 28.27
C ASP A 258 -18.13 8.17 28.23
N GLN A 259 -18.66 7.33 27.31
CA GLN A 259 -20.09 7.03 27.23
C GLN A 259 -20.62 6.33 28.49
N MET A 260 -19.78 5.53 29.16
CA MET A 260 -20.12 4.84 30.40
C MET A 260 -19.92 5.70 31.66
N GLY A 261 -19.41 6.93 31.52
CA GLY A 261 -19.19 7.86 32.62
C GLY A 261 -17.89 7.66 33.40
N ASP A 262 -16.99 6.78 32.96
CA ASP A 262 -15.65 6.62 33.56
C ASP A 262 -14.65 7.59 32.90
N TRP A 263 -14.81 8.88 33.23
CA TRP A 263 -13.97 9.92 32.66
C TRP A 263 -12.48 9.74 32.96
N SER A 264 -12.12 9.22 34.13
CA SER A 264 -10.72 9.04 34.53
C SER A 264 -9.99 8.10 33.57
N LEU A 265 -10.64 6.97 33.22
CA LEU A 265 -10.08 6.03 32.27
C LEU A 265 -10.12 6.57 30.83
N ALA A 266 -11.21 7.24 30.46
CA ALA A 266 -11.36 7.86 29.14
C ALA A 266 -10.26 8.91 28.88
N GLU A 267 -10.04 9.83 29.83
CA GLU A 267 -9.05 10.90 29.73
C GLU A 267 -7.64 10.34 29.49
N LYS A 268 -7.26 9.31 30.25
CA LYS A 268 -5.98 8.63 30.08
C LYS A 268 -5.81 8.09 28.65
N ASN A 269 -6.82 7.40 28.14
CA ASN A 269 -6.77 6.80 26.80
C ASN A 269 -6.82 7.87 25.69
N TYR A 270 -7.57 8.96 25.86
CA TYR A 270 -7.55 10.10 24.94
C TYR A 270 -6.17 10.77 24.91
N ARG A 271 -5.54 11.04 26.07
CA ARG A 271 -4.19 11.62 26.13
C ARG A 271 -3.16 10.75 25.39
N LEU A 272 -3.18 9.44 25.63
CA LEU A 272 -2.31 8.50 24.90
C LEU A 272 -2.57 8.50 23.39
N THR A 273 -3.83 8.65 22.97
CA THR A 273 -4.21 8.76 21.56
C THR A 273 -3.61 10.02 20.94
N VAL A 274 -3.66 11.16 21.63
CA VAL A 274 -3.05 12.43 21.16
C VAL A 274 -1.52 12.30 21.06
N GLU A 275 -0.88 11.75 22.09
CA GLU A 275 0.58 11.62 22.14
C GLU A 275 1.14 10.72 21.04
N GLN A 276 0.44 9.64 20.70
CA GLN A 276 0.93 8.60 19.79
C GLN A 276 0.31 8.69 18.38
N GLY A 277 -0.80 9.40 18.23
CA GLY A 277 -1.58 9.42 17.00
C GLY A 277 -1.10 10.40 15.94
N ASN A 278 -0.15 11.27 16.26
CA ASN A 278 0.45 12.24 15.34
C ASN A 278 -0.61 13.01 14.54
N ARG A 279 -0.80 12.69 13.24
CA ARG A 279 -1.72 13.39 12.33
C ARG A 279 -2.99 12.60 12.02
N LEU A 280 -3.25 11.51 12.73
CA LEU A 280 -4.49 10.76 12.58
C LEU A 280 -5.68 11.63 13.02
N TRP A 281 -6.80 11.55 12.31
CA TRP A 281 -8.01 12.31 12.64
C TRP A 281 -8.50 12.02 14.07
N ILE A 282 -8.38 10.78 14.54
CA ILE A 282 -8.73 10.37 15.90
C ILE A 282 -7.89 11.08 16.98
N ALA A 283 -6.65 11.48 16.66
CA ALA A 283 -5.82 12.23 17.59
C ALA A 283 -6.36 13.66 17.75
N GLU A 284 -6.78 14.29 16.65
CA GLU A 284 -7.39 15.61 16.70
C GLU A 284 -8.76 15.56 17.40
N GLN A 285 -9.57 14.53 17.17
CA GLN A 285 -10.83 14.34 17.88
C GLN A 285 -10.63 14.12 19.38
N ALA A 286 -9.66 13.28 19.77
CA ALA A 286 -9.32 13.07 21.17
C ALA A 286 -8.90 14.38 21.86
N LYS A 287 -8.09 15.20 21.18
CA LYS A 287 -7.67 16.52 21.67
C LYS A 287 -8.86 17.46 21.85
N HIS A 288 -9.76 17.51 20.87
CA HIS A 288 -10.98 18.33 20.96
C HIS A 288 -11.87 17.87 22.12
N ARG A 289 -12.04 16.56 22.32
CA ARG A 289 -12.84 16.02 23.41
C ARG A 289 -12.26 16.34 24.79
N LEU A 290 -10.94 16.22 24.95
CA LEU A 290 -10.24 16.63 26.17
C LEU A 290 -10.48 18.11 26.50
N ALA A 291 -10.35 19.00 25.50
CA ALA A 291 -10.55 20.44 25.68
C ALA A 291 -12.00 20.78 26.11
N ILE A 292 -13.01 20.11 25.54
CA ILE A 292 -14.40 20.29 25.97
C ILE A 292 -14.57 19.94 27.44
N LYS A 293 -14.00 18.81 27.89
CA LYS A 293 -14.13 18.33 29.26
C LYS A 293 -13.41 19.20 30.28
N GLU A 294 -12.27 19.78 29.90
CA GLU A 294 -11.58 20.79 30.71
C GLU A 294 -12.48 22.02 30.93
N LEU A 295 -13.15 22.51 29.89
CA LEU A 295 -14.09 23.64 29.99
C LEU A 295 -15.35 23.29 30.80
N GLU A 296 -15.85 22.06 30.74
CA GLU A 296 -16.98 21.59 31.56
C GLU A 296 -16.65 21.55 33.05
N ASN A 297 -15.39 21.25 33.40
CA ASN A 297 -14.95 21.18 34.80
C ASN A 297 -14.61 22.54 35.42
N GLU A 298 -14.40 23.57 34.59
CA GLU A 298 -14.12 24.95 35.01
C GLU A 298 -15.40 25.78 35.28
N ASN A 299 -16.56 25.32 34.83
CA ASN A 299 -17.87 25.97 35.01
C ASN A 299 -18.73 25.28 36.08
#